data_AF-A0A5C8DLU7-F1
#
_entry.id   AF-A0A5C8DLU7-F1
#
_cell.length_a   1.000
_cell.length_b   1.000
_cell.length_c   1.000
_cell.angle_alpha   90.00
_cell.angle_beta   90.00
_cell.angle_gamma   90.00
#
_symmetry.space_group_name_H-M   'P 1'
#
loop_
_entity.id
_entity.type
_entity.pdbx_description
1 polymer ?
#
loop_
_entity_poly.entity_id
_entity_poly.type
_entity_poly.pdbx_seq_one_letter_code
_entity_poly.pdbx_strand_id
1 'polypeptide(L)'
;MRKTSSTNFLNQAYLEEKCALNELIYLLSKRWITEVLFSIEEGNNRFSSLKEDLRYISDNILADRLKLLEQHKLINRNGHTPEVPSRVEYTLTSTGHSLSELLDGMCQFAEKNIHFPDKSS
;
A
#
# COMPACT_ATOMS: atom_id res chain seq x y z
N MET A 1 -6.40 12.90 -18.36
CA MET A 1 -5.42 12.17 -19.20
C MET A 1 -4.01 12.55 -18.75
N ARG A 2 -3.16 11.58 -18.40
CA ARG A 2 -1.79 11.86 -17.90
C ARG A 2 -0.97 12.39 -19.09
N LYS A 3 -0.30 13.54 -18.94
CA LYS A 3 0.56 14.10 -20.00
C LYS A 3 1.83 13.25 -20.11
N THR A 4 1.87 12.35 -21.08
CA THR A 4 3.00 11.43 -21.33
C THR A 4 4.27 12.14 -21.81
N SER A 5 4.18 13.40 -22.20
CA SER A 5 5.32 14.26 -22.54
C SER A 5 5.85 15.10 -21.39
N SER A 6 5.24 15.04 -20.20
CA SER A 6 5.71 15.83 -19.06
C SER A 6 7.02 15.29 -18.50
N THR A 7 7.91 16.18 -18.03
CA THR A 7 9.17 15.80 -17.38
C THR A 7 8.96 14.83 -16.23
N ASN A 8 7.90 15.01 -15.43
CA ASN A 8 7.57 14.09 -14.33
C ASN A 8 7.25 12.68 -14.84
N PHE A 9 6.54 12.55 -15.96
CA PHE A 9 6.23 11.24 -16.55
C PHE A 9 7.51 10.57 -17.07
N LEU A 10 8.35 11.31 -17.80
CA LEU A 10 9.61 10.79 -18.36
C LEU A 10 10.59 10.37 -17.26
N ASN A 11 10.71 11.17 -16.19
CA ASN A 11 11.58 10.85 -15.05
C ASN A 11 11.10 9.59 -14.32
N GLN A 12 9.78 9.44 -14.14
CA GLN A 12 9.22 8.24 -13.53
C GLN A 12 9.54 7.00 -14.36
N ALA A 13 9.26 7.03 -15.67
CA ALA A 13 9.55 5.91 -16.56
C ALA A 13 11.05 5.54 -16.56
N TYR A 14 11.93 6.53 -16.60
CA TYR A 14 13.37 6.31 -16.50
C TYR A 14 13.77 5.58 -15.21
N LEU A 15 13.21 5.98 -14.05
CA LEU A 15 13.51 5.33 -12.78
C LEU A 15 12.99 3.89 -12.73
N GLU A 16 11.78 3.65 -13.24
CA GLU A 16 11.17 2.32 -13.32
C GLU A 16 12.02 1.38 -14.20
N GLU A 17 12.48 1.85 -15.37
CA GLU A 17 13.35 1.07 -16.27
C GLU A 17 14.73 0.74 -15.67
N LYS A 18 15.21 1.51 -14.67
CA LYS A 18 16.54 1.30 -14.10
C LYS A 18 16.64 0.08 -13.20
N CYS A 19 15.63 -0.17 -12.37
CA CYS A 19 15.63 -1.29 -11.43
C CYS A 19 14.23 -1.51 -10.84
N ALA A 20 13.85 -2.77 -10.66
CA ALA A 20 12.60 -3.16 -9.99
C ALA A 20 12.44 -2.58 -8.57
N LEU A 21 13.55 -2.28 -7.87
CA LEU A 21 13.49 -1.57 -6.59
C LEU A 21 12.81 -0.20 -6.73
N ASN A 22 13.09 0.54 -7.80
CA ASN A 22 12.48 1.86 -8.01
C ASN A 22 10.97 1.76 -8.28
N GLU A 23 10.53 0.71 -8.98
CA GLU A 23 9.10 0.43 -9.17
C GLU A 23 8.42 0.14 -7.83
N LEU A 24 9.04 -0.69 -6.99
CA LEU A 24 8.53 -1.00 -5.65
C LEU A 24 8.47 0.27 -4.78
N ILE A 25 9.55 1.05 -4.72
CA ILE A 25 9.58 2.31 -3.96
C ILE A 25 8.52 3.28 -4.48
N TYR A 26 8.29 3.36 -5.79
CA TYR A 26 7.23 4.20 -6.33
C TYR A 26 5.84 3.73 -5.91
N LEU A 27 5.56 2.42 -5.93
CA LEU A 27 4.32 1.86 -5.40
C LEU A 27 4.13 2.24 -3.92
N LEU A 28 5.14 1.98 -3.09
CA LEU A 28 5.13 2.25 -1.65
C LEU A 28 5.02 3.76 -1.34
N SER A 29 5.58 4.62 -2.19
CA SER A 29 5.50 6.09 -2.04
C SER A 29 4.08 6.64 -2.20
N LYS A 30 3.15 5.86 -2.78
CA LYS A 30 1.76 6.29 -2.89
C LYS A 30 1.15 6.32 -1.49
N ARG A 31 0.75 7.52 -1.07
CA ARG A 31 0.09 7.76 0.22
C ARG A 31 -0.98 6.70 0.52
N TRP A 32 -0.93 6.13 1.73
CA TRP A 32 -1.77 5.05 2.27
C TRP A 32 -1.44 3.61 1.83
N ILE A 33 -0.52 3.35 0.88
CA ILE A 33 -0.24 1.95 0.48
C ILE A 33 0.27 1.11 1.65
N THR A 34 1.28 1.60 2.38
CA THR A 34 1.87 0.89 3.52
C THR A 34 0.87 0.72 4.66
N GLU A 35 0.15 1.78 5.02
CA GLU A 35 -0.86 1.72 6.09
C GLU A 35 -2.01 0.77 5.78
N VAL A 36 -2.46 0.69 4.52
CA VAL A 36 -3.48 -0.29 4.13
C VAL A 36 -2.94 -1.71 4.23
N LEU A 37 -1.67 -1.94 3.86
CA LEU A 37 -1.04 -3.25 3.99
C LEU A 37 -0.96 -3.69 5.46
N PHE A 38 -0.44 -2.83 6.34
CA PHE A 38 -0.31 -3.11 7.77
C PHE A 38 -1.66 -3.29 8.45
N SER A 39 -2.64 -2.44 8.15
CA SER A 39 -3.99 -2.57 8.73
C SER A 39 -4.63 -3.93 8.38
N ILE A 40 -4.42 -4.44 7.15
CA ILE A 40 -4.88 -5.80 6.77
C ILE A 40 -4.13 -6.87 7.59
N GLU A 41 -2.83 -6.70 7.79
CA GLU A 41 -2.01 -7.61 8.61
C GLU A 41 -2.48 -7.67 10.07
N GLU A 42 -2.87 -6.53 10.63
CA GLU A 42 -3.46 -6.40 11.98
C GLU A 42 -4.87 -7.01 12.10
N GLY A 43 -5.43 -7.48 10.98
CA GLY A 43 -6.70 -8.20 10.94
C GLY A 43 -7.89 -7.36 10.47
N ASN A 44 -7.69 -6.12 10.03
CA ASN A 44 -8.75 -5.33 9.38
C ASN A 44 -9.02 -5.86 7.98
N ASN A 45 -9.78 -6.95 7.91
CA ASN A 45 -10.01 -7.70 6.68
C ASN A 45 -11.17 -7.15 5.83
N ARG A 46 -11.87 -6.09 6.27
CA ARG A 46 -13.05 -5.54 5.57
C ARG A 46 -12.83 -4.08 5.23
N PHE A 47 -13.49 -3.63 4.15
CA PHE A 47 -13.44 -2.22 3.76
C PHE A 47 -13.89 -1.28 4.89
N SER A 48 -14.96 -1.64 5.61
CA SER A 48 -15.44 -0.84 6.75
C SER A 48 -14.43 -0.80 7.90
N SER A 49 -13.83 -1.94 8.25
CA SER A 49 -12.81 -2.02 9.31
C SER A 49 -11.56 -1.20 8.95
N LEU A 50 -11.07 -1.35 7.71
CA LEU A 50 -9.97 -0.52 7.18
C LEU A 50 -10.31 0.96 7.21
N LYS A 51 -11.57 1.32 6.97
CA LYS A 51 -12.03 2.71 6.97
C LYS A 51 -12.15 3.31 8.37
N GLU A 52 -12.57 2.49 9.33
CA GLU A 52 -12.64 2.85 10.75
C GLU A 52 -11.24 3.06 11.32
N ASP A 53 -10.31 2.16 11.00
CA ASP A 53 -8.91 2.24 11.39
C ASP A 53 -8.20 3.44 10.73
N LEU A 54 -8.28 3.53 9.40
CA LEU A 54 -7.64 4.59 8.61
C LEU A 54 -8.55 5.82 8.48
N ARG A 55 -8.95 6.43 9.60
CA ARG A 55 -9.99 7.48 9.70
C ARG A 55 -10.01 8.57 8.61
N TYR A 56 -8.84 8.99 8.10
CA TYR A 56 -8.72 10.10 7.15
C TYR A 56 -8.57 9.68 5.69
N ILE A 57 -8.47 8.39 5.38
CA ILE A 57 -8.45 7.93 4.00
C ILE A 57 -9.83 8.19 3.37
N SER A 58 -9.91 8.57 2.09
CA SER A 58 -11.21 8.63 1.40
C SER A 58 -11.55 7.27 0.78
N ASP A 59 -12.84 7.00 0.53
CA ASP A 59 -13.28 5.71 -0.01
C ASP A 59 -12.65 5.42 -1.37
N ASN A 60 -12.57 6.45 -2.22
CA ASN A 60 -11.93 6.36 -3.53
C ASN A 60 -10.44 6.01 -3.42
N ILE A 61 -9.73 6.57 -2.43
CA ILE A 61 -8.30 6.29 -2.24
C ILE A 61 -8.10 4.90 -1.65
N LEU A 62 -8.92 4.48 -0.68
CA LEU A 62 -8.88 3.12 -0.11
C LEU A 62 -9.14 2.07 -1.20
N ALA A 63 -10.19 2.25 -2.01
CA ALA A 63 -10.51 1.35 -3.11
C ALA A 63 -9.37 1.26 -4.14
N ASP A 64 -8.74 2.40 -4.47
CA ASP A 64 -7.58 2.43 -5.36
C ASP A 64 -6.36 1.70 -4.75
N ARG A 65 -6.11 1.85 -3.44
CA ARG A 65 -4.99 1.15 -2.76
C ARG A 65 -5.19 -0.35 -2.72
N LEU A 66 -6.39 -0.79 -2.35
CA LEU A 66 -6.75 -2.21 -2.36
C LEU A 66 -6.59 -2.80 -3.75
N LYS A 67 -7.04 -2.09 -4.80
CA LYS A 67 -6.84 -2.50 -6.19
C LYS A 67 -5.37 -2.61 -6.58
N LEU A 68 -4.53 -1.64 -6.20
CA LEU A 68 -3.09 -1.69 -6.49
C LEU A 68 -2.42 -2.87 -5.78
N LEU A 69 -2.70 -3.06 -4.49
CA LEU A 69 -2.17 -4.19 -3.72
C LEU A 69 -2.61 -5.55 -4.31
N GLU A 70 -3.86 -5.67 -4.76
CA GLU A 70 -4.38 -6.86 -5.44
C GLU A 70 -3.69 -7.10 -6.79
N GLN A 71 -3.51 -6.06 -7.60
CA GLN A 71 -2.82 -6.13 -8.89
C GLN A 71 -1.37 -6.61 -8.75
N HIS A 72 -0.69 -6.20 -7.68
CA HIS A 72 0.66 -6.63 -7.35
C HIS A 72 0.70 -7.97 -6.58
N LYS A 73 -0.43 -8.65 -6.41
CA LYS A 73 -0.56 -9.93 -5.69
C LYS A 73 -0.05 -9.87 -4.25
N LEU A 74 -0.15 -8.71 -3.61
CA LEU A 74 0.20 -8.51 -2.21
C LEU A 74 -0.98 -8.85 -1.29
N ILE A 75 -2.21 -8.74 -1.80
CA ILE A 75 -3.42 -9.14 -1.10
C ILE A 75 -4.32 -10.01 -1.98
N ASN A 76 -5.12 -10.86 -1.35
CA ASN A 76 -6.24 -11.56 -1.96
C ASN A 76 -7.55 -10.85 -1.61
N ARG A 77 -8.44 -10.71 -2.59
CA ARG A 77 -9.82 -10.26 -2.41
C ARG A 77 -10.77 -11.46 -2.46
N ASN A 78 -11.20 -11.92 -1.29
CA ASN A 78 -12.05 -13.09 -1.15
C ASN A 78 -13.52 -12.66 -1.18
N GLY A 79 -14.25 -13.02 -2.23
CA GLY A 79 -15.69 -12.75 -2.39
C GLY A 79 -16.62 -13.84 -1.86
N HIS A 80 -16.09 -14.82 -1.12
CA HIS A 80 -16.79 -16.05 -0.75
C HIS A 80 -16.68 -16.32 0.76
N THR A 81 -17.21 -15.41 1.57
CA THR A 81 -17.63 -15.80 2.92
C THR A 81 -19.05 -16.39 2.82
N PRO A 82 -19.32 -17.60 3.34
CA PRO A 82 -20.62 -18.25 3.23
C PRO A 82 -21.75 -17.57 4.02
N GLU A 83 -21.47 -16.49 4.74
CA GLU A 83 -22.48 -15.69 5.44
C GLU A 83 -23.14 -14.66 4.52
N VAL A 84 -24.47 -14.69 4.44
CA VAL A 84 -25.28 -13.68 3.75
C VAL A 84 -25.42 -12.46 4.66
N PRO A 85 -25.18 -11.23 4.17
CA PRO A 85 -24.80 -10.86 2.81
C PRO A 85 -23.31 -11.10 2.54
N SER A 86 -22.96 -11.67 1.39
CA SER A 86 -21.58 -11.99 1.00
C SER A 86 -20.65 -10.79 1.22
N ARG A 87 -19.76 -10.88 2.22
CA ARG A 87 -18.83 -9.79 2.54
C ARG A 87 -17.51 -10.05 1.84
N VAL A 88 -17.01 -9.00 1.17
CA VAL A 88 -15.68 -9.00 0.57
C VAL A 88 -14.66 -8.87 1.69
N GLU A 89 -13.72 -9.80 1.74
CA GLU A 89 -12.62 -9.78 2.69
C GLU A 89 -11.26 -9.68 1.98
N TYR A 90 -10.32 -9.03 2.65
CA TYR A 90 -8.95 -8.79 2.19
C TYR A 90 -7.98 -9.51 3.13
N THR A 91 -7.02 -10.22 2.57
CA THR A 91 -5.98 -10.94 3.31
C THR A 91 -4.64 -10.75 2.62
N LEU A 92 -3.55 -10.68 3.38
CA LEU A 92 -2.22 -10.67 2.78
C LEU A 92 -1.94 -12.00 2.06
N THR A 93 -1.21 -11.95 0.95
CA THR A 93 -0.60 -13.14 0.36
C THR A 93 0.71 -13.47 1.08
N SER A 94 1.34 -14.60 0.74
CA SER A 94 2.71 -14.89 1.19
C SER A 94 3.69 -13.79 0.82
N THR A 95 3.54 -13.20 -0.38
CA THR A 95 4.37 -12.08 -0.83
C THR A 95 4.01 -10.78 -0.08
N GLY A 96 2.73 -10.58 0.25
CA GLY A 96 2.29 -9.47 1.10
C GLY A 96 2.94 -9.49 2.48
N HIS A 97 2.93 -10.64 3.15
CA HIS A 97 3.61 -10.81 4.45
C HIS A 97 5.12 -10.59 4.35
N SER A 98 5.78 -11.17 3.32
CA SER A 98 7.21 -10.94 3.12
C SER A 98 7.55 -9.47 2.87
N LEU A 99 6.68 -8.72 2.18
CA LEU A 99 6.85 -7.28 2.03
C LEU A 99 6.65 -6.54 3.36
N SER A 100 5.68 -6.94 4.16
CA SER A 100 5.44 -6.37 5.49
C SER A 100 6.67 -6.49 6.39
N GLU A 101 7.26 -7.68 6.46
CA GLU A 101 8.49 -7.94 7.22
C GLU A 101 9.68 -7.09 6.75
N LEU A 102 9.80 -6.85 5.44
CA LEU A 102 10.83 -5.95 4.90
C LEU A 102 10.59 -4.49 5.33
N LEU A 103 9.34 -4.04 5.32
CA LEU A 103 8.97 -2.70 5.77
C LEU A 103 9.24 -2.51 7.26
N ASP A 104 8.98 -3.53 8.09
CA ASP A 104 9.33 -3.50 9.52
C ASP A 104 10.84 -3.31 9.72
N GLY A 105 11.66 -4.01 8.94
CA GLY A 105 13.12 -3.81 8.95
C GLY A 105 13.53 -2.38 8.55
N MET A 106 12.82 -1.79 7.57
CA MET A 106 13.04 -0.39 7.18
C MET A 106 12.63 0.58 8.29
N CYS A 107 11.51 0.34 8.98
CA CYS A 107 11.07 1.12 10.13
C CYS A 107 12.12 1.09 11.24
N GLN A 108 12.57 -0.10 11.65
CA GLN A 108 13.61 -0.26 12.67
C GLN A 108 14.92 0.44 12.28
N PHE A 109 15.32 0.34 11.01
CA PHE A 109 16.50 1.05 10.50
C PHE A 109 16.31 2.57 10.61
N ALA A 110 15.15 3.08 10.21
CA ALA A 110 14.85 4.50 10.22
C ALA A 110 14.84 5.06 11.65
N GLU A 111 14.15 4.40 12.58
CA GLU A 111 14.09 4.77 14.00
C GLU A 111 15.48 4.83 14.64
N LYS A 112 16.36 3.90 14.28
CA LYS A 112 17.70 3.81 14.88
C LYS A 112 18.71 4.78 14.27
N ASN A 113 18.62 5.05 12.96
CA ASN A 113 19.72 5.67 12.22
C ASN A 113 19.37 6.98 11.52
N ILE A 114 18.08 7.31 11.36
CA ILE A 114 17.65 8.48 10.59
C ILE A 114 16.99 9.50 11.51
N HIS A 115 17.54 10.71 11.53
CA HIS A 115 16.91 11.85 12.18
C HIS A 115 16.06 12.61 11.15
N PHE A 116 14.74 12.53 11.29
CA PHE A 116 13.82 13.33 10.48
C PHE A 116 13.64 14.71 11.10
N PRO A 117 13.69 15.80 10.32
CA PRO A 117 13.46 17.14 10.84
C PRO A 117 12.02 17.29 11.35
N ASP A 118 11.84 18.08 12.42
CA ASP A 118 10.53 18.37 12.96
C ASP A 118 9.63 19.03 11.90
N LYS A 119 8.39 18.53 11.78
CA LYS A 119 7.41 19.00 10.81
C LYS A 119 6.76 20.35 11.16
N SER A 120 7.32 21.09 12.12
CA SER A 120 6.77 22.33 12.69
C SER A 120 7.42 23.61 12.14
N SER A 121 7.92 23.60 10.90
CA SER A 121 8.38 24.81 10.18
C SER A 121 7.46 25.15 9.02
#